data_AF-A0A8S3AUF2-F1
#
_entry.id   AF-A0A8S3AUF2-F1
#
_cell.length_a   1.000
_cell.length_b   1.000
_cell.length_c   1.000
_cell.angle_alpha   90.00
_cell.angle_beta   90.00
_cell.angle_gamma   90.00
#
_symmetry.space_group_name_H-M   'P 1'
#
loop_
_entity.id
_entity.type
_entity.pdbx_description
1 polymer ?
#
loop_
_entity_poly.entity_id
_entity_poly.type
_entity_poly.pdbx_seq_one_letter_code
_entity_poly.pdbx_strand_id
1 'polypeptide(L)'
;IDYFERAQLLYCHVYSYRYTWKFYHYITNNFHGGLFKSVREITLYDEHPFEHDFFLRIAQSFLCINKLALCNNEAQQNNHHQ
;
A
#
# COMPACT_ATOMS: atom_id res chain seq x y z
N ILE A 1 -0.85 -7.13 -10.59
CA ILE A 1 0.37 -6.92 -11.42
C ILE A 1 0.94 -5.60 -10.95
N ASP A 2 2.16 -5.58 -10.40
CA ASP A 2 2.85 -4.32 -10.07
C ASP A 2 3.40 -3.71 -11.36
N TYR A 3 2.99 -2.48 -11.67
CA TYR A 3 3.23 -1.86 -12.98
C TYR A 3 4.55 -1.08 -13.09
N PHE A 4 5.49 -1.27 -12.17
CA PHE A 4 6.77 -0.57 -12.17
C PHE A 4 7.71 -1.15 -13.24
N GLU A 5 7.58 -0.73 -14.49
CA GLU A 5 8.43 -1.21 -15.60
C GLU A 5 9.92 -0.85 -15.45
N ARG A 6 10.29 0.03 -14.50
CA ARG A 6 11.68 0.50 -14.31
C ARG A 6 12.35 0.13 -13.00
N ALA A 7 11.65 -0.50 -12.06
CA ALA A 7 12.23 -0.97 -10.82
C ALA A 7 12.29 -2.49 -10.83
N GLN A 8 13.49 -3.08 -10.88
CA GLN A 8 13.68 -4.50 -10.63
C GLN A 8 13.24 -4.82 -9.18
N LEU A 9 11.94 -5.04 -8.98
CA LEU A 9 11.38 -5.42 -7.68
C LEU A 9 11.69 -6.91 -7.46
N LEU A 10 12.82 -7.14 -6.80
CA LEU A 10 13.17 -8.42 -6.21
C LEU A 10 12.16 -8.73 -5.09
N TYR A 11 11.45 -9.86 -5.21
CA TYR A 11 10.62 -10.39 -4.13
C TYR A 11 11.51 -10.74 -2.93
N CYS A 12 11.51 -9.87 -1.92
CA CYS A 12 12.25 -10.10 -0.68
C CYS A 12 11.38 -10.86 0.32
N HIS A 13 11.62 -12.16 0.46
CA HIS A 13 11.07 -12.96 1.55
C HIS A 13 11.84 -12.67 2.85
N VAL A 14 11.41 -11.66 3.61
CA VAL A 14 12.01 -11.32 4.91
C VAL A 14 11.49 -12.30 5.97
N TYR A 15 12.32 -13.29 6.32
CA TYR A 15 12.00 -14.31 7.34
C TYR A 15 12.63 -14.08 8.73
N SER A 16 13.17 -12.90 9.04
CA SER A 16 13.91 -12.75 10.31
C SER A 16 13.97 -11.34 10.86
N TYR A 17 12.88 -10.88 11.48
CA TYR A 17 12.85 -10.17 12.76
C TYR A 17 11.38 -9.94 13.12
N ARG A 18 10.97 -10.12 14.39
CA ARG A 18 9.57 -9.94 14.82
C ARG A 18 9.12 -8.49 14.59
N TYR A 19 8.54 -8.23 13.42
CA TYR A 19 7.46 -7.26 13.12
C TYR A 19 7.41 -6.00 14.02
N THR A 20 8.53 -5.32 14.26
CA THR A 20 8.59 -4.01 14.95
C THR A 20 8.66 -2.85 13.98
N TRP A 21 8.53 -3.11 12.67
CA TRP A 21 8.46 -2.06 11.68
C TRP A 21 7.28 -1.14 11.96
N LYS A 22 7.64 0.12 12.22
CA LYS A 22 6.69 1.23 12.44
C LYS A 22 6.31 1.92 11.13
N PHE A 23 7.07 1.70 10.07
CA PHE A 23 6.92 2.38 8.79
C PHE A 23 6.82 1.33 7.67
N TYR A 24 5.87 1.52 6.75
CA TYR A 24 5.77 0.73 5.52
C TYR A 24 5.57 1.69 4.34
N HIS A 25 6.63 1.86 3.55
CA HIS A 25 6.63 2.74 2.39
C HIS A 25 6.39 1.98 1.09
N TYR A 26 5.85 2.68 0.09
CA TYR A 26 5.62 2.19 -1.28
C TYR A 26 4.66 0.99 -1.37
N ILE A 27 3.53 1.07 -0.68
CA ILE A 27 2.46 0.07 -0.84
C ILE A 27 1.68 0.37 -2.13
N THR A 28 1.56 -0.64 -2.98
CA THR A 28 0.95 -0.59 -4.32
C THR A 28 -0.43 -1.27 -4.33
N ASN A 29 -1.20 -1.12 -5.42
CA ASN A 29 -2.49 -1.79 -5.62
C ASN A 29 -2.41 -3.33 -5.53
N ASN A 30 -1.22 -3.91 -5.74
CA ASN A 30 -0.98 -5.34 -5.65
C ASN A 30 -0.88 -5.85 -4.19
N PHE A 31 -1.11 -4.98 -3.21
CA PHE A 31 -1.12 -5.36 -1.80
C PHE A 31 -2.20 -6.41 -1.51
N HIS A 32 -1.75 -7.62 -1.16
CA HIS A 32 -2.61 -8.77 -0.88
C HIS A 32 -3.25 -8.75 0.52
N GLY A 33 -2.92 -7.76 1.35
CA GLY A 33 -3.35 -7.72 2.75
C GLY A 33 -2.39 -8.41 3.72
N GLY A 34 -2.71 -8.32 5.00
CA GLY A 34 -1.96 -8.95 6.09
C GLY A 34 -2.11 -8.14 7.38
N LEU A 35 -1.78 -8.70 8.54
CA LEU A 35 -1.99 -8.01 9.81
C LEU A 35 -0.70 -7.33 10.31
N PHE A 36 -0.65 -6.00 10.22
CA PHE A 36 0.52 -5.18 10.55
C PHE A 36 0.29 -4.34 11.81
N LYS A 37 0.19 -4.99 12.98
CA LYS A 37 -0.14 -4.32 14.27
C LYS A 37 0.88 -3.26 14.72
N SER A 38 2.13 -3.37 14.30
CA SER A 38 3.22 -2.49 14.75
C SER A 38 3.43 -1.28 13.86
N VAL A 39 2.88 -1.31 12.64
CA VAL A 39 3.00 -0.22 11.69
C VAL A 39 2.15 0.96 12.16
N ARG A 40 2.72 2.16 12.07
CA ARG A 40 2.15 3.44 12.48
C ARG A 40 2.13 4.43 11.34
N GLU A 41 3.02 4.28 10.36
CA GLU A 41 3.09 5.18 9.22
C GLU A 41 3.15 4.37 7.93
N ILE A 42 2.30 4.73 6.98
CA ILE A 42 2.30 4.11 5.66
C ILE A 42 2.37 5.14 4.55
N THR A 43 3.03 4.76 3.46
CA THR A 43 3.06 5.54 2.22
C THR A 43 2.56 4.65 1.09
N LEU A 44 1.49 5.11 0.45
CA LEU A 44 0.86 4.46 -0.70
C LEU A 44 1.38 5.13 -1.96
N TYR A 45 1.93 4.35 -2.88
CA TYR A 45 2.39 4.83 -4.18
C TYR A 45 2.12 3.78 -5.25
N ASP A 46 1.48 4.20 -6.33
CA ASP A 46 1.25 3.38 -7.50
C ASP A 46 1.29 4.29 -8.75
N GLU A 47 1.68 3.71 -9.87
CA GLU A 47 1.64 4.39 -11.18
C GLU A 47 0.20 4.42 -11.74
N HIS A 48 -0.68 3.53 -11.25
CA HIS A 48 -2.08 3.47 -11.64
C HIS A 48 -3.02 4.02 -10.57
N PRO A 49 -4.21 4.52 -10.95
CA PRO A 49 -5.24 4.93 -9.99
C PRO A 49 -5.54 3.85 -8.96
N PHE A 50 -5.65 4.24 -7.69
CA PHE A 50 -6.00 3.31 -6.63
C PHE A 50 -7.47 2.87 -6.71
N GLU A 51 -7.68 1.57 -6.63
CA GLU A 51 -9.01 0.97 -6.57
C GLU A 51 -9.66 1.20 -5.19
N HIS A 52 -11.00 1.22 -5.13
CA HIS A 52 -11.70 1.35 -3.85
C HIS A 52 -11.38 0.17 -2.90
N ASP A 53 -11.37 -1.05 -3.44
CA ASP A 53 -11.10 -2.27 -2.68
C ASP A 53 -9.67 -2.32 -2.12
N PHE A 54 -8.74 -1.58 -2.70
CA PHE A 54 -7.41 -1.42 -2.15
C PHE A 54 -7.44 -0.69 -0.80
N PHE A 55 -8.19 0.41 -0.68
CA PHE A 55 -8.30 1.14 0.59
C PHE A 55 -8.98 0.31 1.69
N LEU A 56 -9.94 -0.55 1.34
CA LEU A 56 -10.54 -1.50 2.28
C LEU A 56 -9.50 -2.49 2.82
N ARG A 57 -8.65 -3.03 1.93
CA ARG A 57 -7.54 -3.91 2.33
C ARG A 57 -6.53 -3.21 3.23
N ILE A 58 -6.21 -1.94 2.96
CA ILE A 58 -5.35 -1.12 3.83
C ILE A 58 -5.97 -0.95 5.21
N ALA A 59 -7.25 -0.57 5.29
CA ALA A 59 -7.94 -0.36 6.56
C ALA A 59 -7.98 -1.64 7.43
N GLN A 60 -8.19 -2.80 6.81
CA GLN A 60 -8.19 -4.08 7.50
C GLN A 60 -6.79 -4.52 7.95
N SER A 61 -5.77 -4.16 7.17
CA SER A 61 -4.39 -4.63 7.39
C SER A 61 -3.64 -3.84 8.46
N PHE A 62 -3.96 -2.55 8.60
CA PHE A 62 -3.21 -1.61 9.41
C PHE A 62 -4.11 -0.91 10.45
N LEU A 63 -4.35 -1.59 11.56
CA LEU A 63 -5.31 -1.16 12.59
C LEU A 63 -4.88 0.05 13.43
N CYS A 64 -3.62 0.50 13.32
CA CYS A 64 -3.04 1.47 14.24
C CYS A 64 -2.23 2.56 13.53
N ILE A 65 -2.63 2.98 12.33
CA ILE A 65 -1.93 4.02 11.59
C ILE A 65 -2.17 5.38 12.24
N ASN A 66 -1.10 6.13 12.43
CA ASN A 66 -1.11 7.55 12.81
C ASN A 66 -0.89 8.45 11.59
N LYS A 67 -0.19 7.97 10.56
CA LYS A 67 0.14 8.74 9.36
C LYS A 67 -0.06 7.93 8.08
N LEU A 68 -0.89 8.46 7.20
CA LEU A 68 -1.12 7.94 5.86
C LEU A 68 -0.68 9.01 4.85
N ALA A 69 0.29 8.68 4.01
CA ALA A 69 0.68 9.49 2.87
C ALA A 69 0.26 8.77 1.59
N LEU A 70 -0.49 9.46 0.73
CA LEU A 70 -0.91 8.97 -0.58
C LEU A 70 -0.19 9.78 -1.65
N CYS A 71 0.56 9.08 -2.50
CA CYS A 71 1.22 9.66 -3.66
C CYS A 71 0.68 8.95 -4.89
N ASN A 72 -0.25 9.61 -5.58
CA ASN A 72 -0.70 9.16 -6.89
C ASN A 72 -0.41 10.28 -7.87
N ASN A 73 0.35 9.98 -8.92
CA ASN A 73 0.66 10.95 -9.96
C ASN A 73 -0.49 11.08 -10.98
N GLU A 74 -1.36 10.06 -11.05
CA GLU A 74 -2.50 9.99 -11.96
C GLU A 74 -3.82 10.33 -11.25
N ALA A 75 -4.71 11.04 -11.93
CA ALA A 75 -6.01 11.37 -11.37
C ALA A 75 -6.87 10.10 -11.22
N GLN A 76 -7.54 9.93 -10.07
CA GLN A 76 -8.55 8.88 -9.91
C GLN A 76 -9.70 9.15 -10.88
N GLN A 77 -10.04 8.16 -11.72
CA GLN A 77 -11.21 8.25 -12.59
C GLN A 77 -12.47 8.18 -11.72
N ASN A 78 -13.00 9.35 -11.36
CA ASN A 78 -14.30 9.47 -10.71
C ASN A 78 -15.38 9.04 -11.71
N ASN A 79 -15.70 7.74 -11.74
CA ASN A 79 -16.97 7.26 -12.30
C ASN A 79 -18.11 7.61 -11.34
N HIS A 80 -18.38 8.90 -11.14
CA HIS A 80 -19.69 9.37 -10.68
C HIS A 80 -20.66 9.21 -11.86
N HIS A 81 -21.12 8.00 -12.12
CA HIS A 81 -22.36 7.78 -12.86
C HIS A 81 -23.51 8.08 -11.89
N GLN A 82 -24.04 9.30 -11.98
CA GLN A 82 -25.44 9.60 -11.65
C GLN A 82 -26.17 9.96 -12.93
#